data_AF-A0A848U2D6-F1
#
_entry.id   AF-A0A848U2D6-F1
#
_cell.length_a   1.000
_cell.length_b   1.000
_cell.length_c   1.000
_cell.angle_alpha   90.00
_cell.angle_beta   90.00
_cell.angle_gamma   90.00
#
_symmetry.space_group_name_H-M   'P 1'
#
loop_
_entity.id
_entity.type
_entity.pdbx_description
1 polymer ?
#
loop_
_entity_poly.entity_id
_entity_poly.type
_entity_poly.pdbx_seq_one_letter_code
_entity_poly.pdbx_strand_id
1 'polypeptide(L)'
;MSVFDSLAEQRYQSWLDRISAPGYQPSPPVHRTATRTSYEGHVFSEVLRYLDKAGAARTPECRARFLEKARQLEVQLVILLERQKMPHVISTLRASIASHRREVLEQASSTHIRTRTQAVS
;
A
#
# COMPACT_ATOMS: atom_id res chain seq x y z
N MET A 1 -11.47 12.46 -1.09
CA MET A 1 -10.55 12.44 0.06
C MET A 1 -9.71 11.18 -0.01
N SER A 2 -8.41 11.28 0.26
CA SER A 2 -7.51 10.12 0.33
C SER A 2 -7.82 9.32 1.61
N VAL A 3 -7.70 7.98 1.55
CA VAL A 3 -7.83 7.11 2.73
C VAL A 3 -6.84 7.47 3.84
N PHE A 4 -5.71 8.08 3.47
CA PHE A 4 -4.71 8.58 4.41
C PHE A 4 -5.13 9.90 5.08
N ASP A 5 -5.97 10.70 4.44
CA ASP A 5 -6.51 11.94 5.03
C ASP A 5 -7.46 11.58 6.17
N SER A 6 -8.33 10.58 5.96
CA SER A 6 -9.23 10.07 7.00
C SER A 6 -8.48 9.43 8.18
N LEU A 7 -7.35 8.76 7.92
CA LEU A 7 -6.47 8.24 8.97
C LEU A 7 -5.79 9.35 9.77
N ALA A 8 -5.39 10.43 9.10
CA ALA A 8 -4.81 11.60 9.75
C ALA A 8 -5.85 12.31 10.64
N GLU A 9 -7.07 12.48 10.14
CA GLU A 9 -8.21 13.08 10.87
C GLU A 9 -8.51 12.30 12.16
N GLN A 10 -8.59 10.96 12.09
CA GLN A 10 -8.89 10.13 13.25
C GLN A 10 -7.77 10.17 14.30
N ARG A 11 -6.50 10.21 13.87
CA ARG A 11 -5.34 10.37 14.77
C ARG A 11 -5.34 11.73 15.44
N TYR A 12 -5.75 12.77 14.73
CA TYR A 12 -5.86 14.12 15.25
C TYR A 12 -6.94 14.21 16.34
N GLN A 13 -8.13 13.67 16.08
CA GLN A 13 -9.21 13.56 17.07
C GLN A 13 -8.77 12.81 18.34
N SER A 14 -8.12 11.65 18.16
CA SER A 14 -7.61 10.85 19.29
C SER A 14 -6.51 11.56 20.09
N TRP A 15 -5.78 12.47 19.46
CA TRP A 15 -4.79 13.31 20.14
C TRP A 15 -5.47 14.42 20.94
N LEU A 16 -6.50 15.07 20.38
CA LEU A 16 -7.30 16.08 21.07
C LEU A 16 -7.95 15.53 22.35
N ASP A 17 -8.51 14.32 22.28
CA ASP A 17 -9.10 13.67 23.46
C ASP A 17 -8.06 13.43 24.57
N ARG A 18 -6.84 13.02 24.20
CA ARG A 18 -5.76 12.76 25.16
C ARG A 18 -5.23 14.01 25.84
N ILE A 19 -5.13 15.14 25.11
CA ILE A 19 -4.68 16.41 25.71
C ILE A 19 -5.74 17.06 26.60
N SER A 20 -7.02 16.75 26.36
CA SER A 20 -8.14 17.27 27.17
C SER A 20 -8.38 16.51 28.48
N ALA A 21 -7.70 15.38 28.71
CA ALA A 21 -7.88 14.56 29.90
C ALA A 21 -7.23 15.20 31.15
N PRO A 22 -7.91 15.20 32.31
CA PRO A 22 -7.35 15.73 33.56
C PRO A 22 -6.13 14.89 34.00
N GLY A 23 -4.97 15.53 34.14
CA GLY A 23 -3.70 14.87 34.48
C GLY A 23 -2.74 14.67 33.30
N TYR A 24 -3.05 15.19 32.11
CA TYR A 24 -2.14 15.14 30.96
C TYR A 24 -0.83 15.91 31.24
N GLN A 25 0.29 15.20 31.30
CA GLN A 25 1.62 15.78 31.17
C GLN A 25 2.07 15.66 29.70
N PRO A 26 2.40 16.79 29.03
CA PRO A 26 2.95 16.72 27.68
C PRO A 26 4.25 15.92 27.70
N SER A 27 4.34 14.92 26.83
CA SER A 27 5.58 14.17 26.64
C SER A 27 6.70 15.15 26.28
N PRO A 28 7.95 14.93 26.77
CA PRO A 28 9.06 15.82 26.44
C PRO A 28 9.17 15.99 24.93
N PRO A 29 9.46 17.20 24.43
CA PRO A 29 9.43 17.48 23.00
C PRO A 29 10.40 16.56 22.28
N VAL A 30 9.84 15.57 21.56
CA VAL A 30 10.58 14.78 20.61
C VAL A 30 11.04 15.73 19.51
N HIS A 31 12.36 15.93 19.41
CA HIS A 31 12.97 16.68 18.34
C HIS A 31 12.57 16.06 17.00
N ARG A 32 11.54 16.65 16.39
CA ARG A 32 11.12 16.51 14.98
C ARG A 32 11.41 15.13 14.38
N THR A 33 10.55 14.14 14.62
CA THR A 33 10.44 13.04 13.65
C THR A 33 9.63 13.57 12.48
N ALA A 34 10.34 13.89 11.39
CA ALA A 34 9.80 14.40 10.14
C ALA A 34 8.52 13.65 9.73
N THR A 35 7.61 14.39 9.10
CA THR A 35 6.40 13.97 8.37
C THR A 35 6.71 12.85 7.37
N ARG A 36 7.06 11.66 7.86
CA ARG A 36 7.44 10.51 7.08
C ARG A 36 6.24 9.59 7.11
N THR A 37 5.73 9.30 5.92
CA THR A 37 4.65 8.37 5.62
C THR A 37 4.61 7.24 6.65
N SER A 38 3.44 6.95 7.22
CA SER A 38 3.31 5.88 8.21
C SER A 38 3.89 4.58 7.64
N TYR A 39 4.43 3.71 8.50
CA TYR A 39 5.06 2.47 8.04
C TYR A 39 4.12 1.63 7.16
N GLU A 40 2.82 1.64 7.47
CA GLU A 40 1.78 1.01 6.67
C GLU A 40 1.66 1.63 5.27
N GLY A 41 1.71 2.96 5.18
CA GLY A 41 1.73 3.67 3.90
C GLY A 41 2.99 3.38 3.08
N HIS A 42 4.13 3.20 3.74
CA HIS A 42 5.36 2.73 3.07
C HIS A 42 5.21 1.31 2.52
N VAL A 43 4.73 0.37 3.34
CA VAL A 43 4.50 -1.03 2.91
C VAL A 43 3.50 -1.09 1.77
N PHE A 44 2.41 -0.32 1.83
CA PHE A 44 1.44 -0.23 0.74
C PHE A 44 2.06 0.30 -0.56
N SER A 45 2.86 1.37 -0.47
CA SER A 45 3.56 1.92 -1.63
C SER A 45 4.51 0.90 -2.26
N GLU A 46 5.19 0.10 -1.43
CA GLU A 46 6.04 -0.98 -1.90
C GLU A 46 5.25 -2.11 -2.60
N VAL A 47 4.06 -2.46 -2.11
CA VAL A 47 3.16 -3.42 -2.78
C VAL A 47 2.86 -2.93 -4.20
N LEU A 48 2.40 -1.68 -4.35
CA LEU A 48 2.10 -1.10 -5.65
C LEU A 48 3.33 -1.09 -6.57
N ARG A 49 4.49 -0.69 -6.03
CA ARG A 49 5.75 -0.69 -6.79
C ARG A 49 6.13 -2.08 -7.32
N TYR A 50 5.90 -3.14 -6.56
CA TYR A 50 6.16 -4.50 -7.03
C TYR A 50 5.13 -4.97 -8.06
N LEU A 51 3.87 -4.53 -7.97
CA LEU A 51 2.88 -4.77 -9.02
C LEU A 51 3.25 -4.05 -10.33
N ASP A 52 3.69 -2.80 -10.27
CA ASP A 52 4.15 -2.05 -11.45
C ASP A 52 5.35 -2.75 -12.12
N LYS A 53 6.30 -3.23 -11.32
CA LYS A 53 7.43 -4.04 -11.82
C LYS A 53 6.98 -5.34 -12.45
N ALA A 54 5.91 -5.96 -11.94
CA ALA A 54 5.33 -7.16 -12.54
C ALA A 54 4.70 -6.86 -13.91
N GLY A 55 4.07 -5.69 -14.08
CA GLY A 55 3.52 -5.23 -15.36
C GLY A 55 4.61 -4.94 -16.39
N ALA A 56 5.71 -4.31 -15.95
CA ALA A 56 6.86 -4.02 -16.80
C ALA A 56 7.79 -5.23 -17.05
N ALA A 57 7.55 -6.37 -16.39
CA ALA A 57 8.41 -7.55 -16.51
C ALA A 57 8.30 -8.18 -17.91
N ARG A 58 9.46 -8.36 -18.55
CA ARG A 58 9.61 -8.96 -19.89
C ARG A 58 9.46 -10.47 -19.90
N THR A 59 9.85 -11.14 -18.81
CA THR A 59 9.79 -12.59 -18.68
C THR A 59 8.74 -13.02 -17.66
N PRO A 60 8.06 -14.16 -17.89
CA PRO A 60 7.04 -14.66 -16.97
C PRO A 60 7.61 -15.02 -15.60
N GLU A 61 8.87 -15.47 -15.52
CA GLU A 61 9.54 -15.81 -14.26
C GLU A 61 9.80 -14.57 -13.39
N CYS A 62 10.25 -13.47 -14.01
CA CYS A 62 10.44 -12.20 -13.30
C CYS A 62 9.10 -11.63 -12.84
N ARG A 63 8.05 -11.73 -13.67
CA ARG A 63 6.70 -11.33 -13.29
C ARG A 63 6.21 -12.12 -12.09
N ALA A 64 6.33 -13.45 -12.11
CA ALA A 64 5.93 -14.32 -11.01
C ALA A 64 6.67 -13.96 -9.71
N ARG A 65 7.98 -13.69 -9.79
CA ARG A 65 8.78 -13.23 -8.64
C ARG A 65 8.27 -11.91 -8.05
N PHE A 66 7.95 -10.92 -8.89
CA PHE A 66 7.44 -9.64 -8.40
C PHE A 66 6.03 -9.75 -7.81
N LEU A 67 5.15 -10.56 -8.41
CA LEU A 67 3.82 -10.84 -7.87
C LEU A 67 3.89 -11.54 -6.50
N GLU A 68 4.79 -12.51 -6.36
CA GLU A 68 5.01 -13.19 -5.09
C GLU A 68 5.52 -12.22 -4.02
N LYS A 69 6.44 -11.31 -4.39
CA LYS A 69 6.92 -10.29 -3.46
C LYS A 69 5.83 -9.30 -3.04
N ALA A 70 4.99 -8.88 -3.97
CA ALA A 70 3.83 -8.05 -3.67
C ALA A 70 2.85 -8.77 -2.73
N ARG A 71 2.61 -10.07 -2.92
CA ARG A 71 1.75 -10.89 -2.06
C ARG A 71 2.29 -11.00 -0.63
N GLN A 72 3.60 -11.21 -0.46
CA GLN A 72 4.22 -11.27 0.86
C GLN A 72 4.05 -9.96 1.64
N LEU A 73 4.25 -8.82 0.96
CA LEU A 73 4.07 -7.50 1.55
C LEU A 73 2.59 -7.20 1.87
N GLU A 74 1.66 -7.65 1.01
CA GLU A 74 0.23 -7.55 1.27
C GLU A 74 -0.16 -8.30 2.55
N VAL A 75 0.34 -9.52 2.76
CA VAL A 75 0.11 -10.30 3.99
C VAL A 75 0.68 -9.57 5.21
N GLN A 76 1.89 -9.04 5.11
CA GLN A 76 2.51 -8.27 6.19
C GLN A 76 1.67 -7.03 6.54
N LEU A 77 1.16 -6.32 5.53
CA LEU A 77 0.31 -5.15 5.72
C LEU A 77 -1.00 -5.50 6.43
N VAL A 78 -1.65 -6.59 6.04
CA VAL A 78 -2.87 -7.09 6.70
C VAL A 78 -2.60 -7.37 8.18
N ILE A 79 -1.53 -8.11 8.50
CA ILE A 79 -1.17 -8.43 9.89
C ILE A 79 -0.95 -7.15 10.71
N LEU A 80 -0.27 -6.15 10.15
CA LEU A 80 -0.03 -4.87 10.83
C LEU A 80 -1.33 -4.14 11.14
N LEU A 81 -2.27 -4.11 10.19
CA LEU A 81 -3.56 -3.43 10.34
C LEU A 81 -4.51 -4.19 11.28
N GLU A 82 -4.46 -5.53 11.29
CA GLU A 82 -5.20 -6.36 12.26
C GLU A 82 -4.73 -6.08 13.68
N ARG A 83 -3.40 -5.99 13.90
CA ARG A 83 -2.83 -5.62 15.21
C ARG A 83 -3.26 -4.24 15.68
N GLN A 84 -3.56 -3.32 14.76
CA GLN A 84 -4.05 -1.97 15.05
C GLN A 84 -5.58 -1.89 15.15
N LYS A 85 -6.30 -3.02 15.03
CA LYS A 85 -7.76 -3.11 15.07
C LYS A 85 -8.43 -2.23 14.00
N MET A 86 -7.89 -2.20 12.78
CA MET A 86 -8.41 -1.39 11.66
C MET A 86 -9.00 -2.25 10.52
N PRO A 87 -10.10 -2.99 10.73
CA PRO A 87 -10.64 -3.92 9.74
C PRO A 87 -11.18 -3.24 8.46
N HIS A 88 -11.74 -2.03 8.57
CA HIS A 88 -12.27 -1.28 7.43
C HIS A 88 -11.18 -0.79 6.46
N VAL A 89 -9.96 -0.56 6.97
CA VAL A 89 -8.82 -0.16 6.16
C VAL A 89 -8.31 -1.36 5.35
N ILE A 90 -8.36 -2.56 5.94
CA ILE A 90 -7.96 -3.82 5.28
C ILE A 90 -8.84 -4.10 4.06
N SER A 91 -10.17 -3.99 4.19
CA SER A 91 -11.08 -4.27 3.06
C SER A 91 -10.84 -3.31 1.89
N THR A 92 -10.68 -2.02 2.18
CA THR A 92 -10.40 -0.98 1.19
C THR A 92 -9.05 -1.20 0.50
N LEU A 93 -8.01 -1.55 1.27
CA LEU A 93 -6.68 -1.86 0.75
C LEU A 93 -6.69 -3.07 -0.17
N ARG A 94 -7.33 -4.16 0.24
CA ARG A 94 -7.46 -5.37 -0.57
C ARG A 94 -8.17 -5.08 -1.90
N ALA A 95 -9.25 -4.29 -1.86
CA ALA A 95 -9.95 -3.89 -3.07
C ALA A 95 -9.05 -3.08 -4.02
N SER A 96 -8.27 -2.13 -3.49
CA SER A 96 -7.32 -1.33 -4.27
C SER A 96 -6.21 -2.19 -4.89
N ILE A 97 -5.57 -3.06 -4.10
CA ILE A 97 -4.53 -3.98 -4.58
C ILE A 97 -5.08 -4.93 -5.65
N ALA A 98 -6.31 -5.43 -5.47
CA ALA A 98 -6.97 -6.32 -6.43
C ALA A 98 -7.35 -5.61 -7.75
N SER A 99 -7.72 -4.33 -7.72
CA SER A 99 -7.91 -3.53 -8.94
C SER A 99 -6.60 -3.38 -9.69
N HIS A 100 -5.55 -2.91 -8.99
CA HIS A 100 -4.24 -2.64 -9.58
C HIS A 100 -3.61 -3.91 -10.17
N ARG A 101 -3.76 -5.06 -9.49
CA ARG A 101 -3.29 -6.35 -10.00
C ARG A 101 -4.01 -6.76 -11.29
N ARG A 102 -5.32 -6.50 -11.42
CA ARG A 102 -6.06 -6.79 -12.66
C ARG A 102 -5.57 -5.91 -13.80
N GLU A 103 -5.43 -4.61 -13.56
CA GLU A 103 -4.92 -3.65 -14.56
C GLU A 103 -3.52 -4.05 -15.06
N VAL A 104 -2.62 -4.44 -14.14
CA VAL A 104 -1.27 -4.91 -14.47
C VAL A 104 -1.30 -6.18 -15.34
N LEU A 105 -2.20 -7.12 -15.05
CA LEU A 105 -2.32 -8.37 -15.82
C LEU A 105 -2.93 -8.12 -17.21
N GLU A 106 -3.89 -7.20 -17.32
CA GLU A 106 -4.50 -6.78 -18.60
C GLU A 106 -3.52 -6.00 -19.49
N GLN A 107 -2.68 -5.14 -18.89
CA GLN A 107 -1.61 -4.46 -19.62
C GLN A 107 -0.54 -5.45 -20.10
N ALA A 108 -0.21 -6.44 -19.27
CA ALA A 108 0.77 -7.47 -19.61
C ALA A 108 0.29 -8.39 -20.75
N SER A 109 -1.01 -8.71 -20.82
CA SER A 109 -1.58 -9.47 -21.93
C SER A 109 -1.64 -8.64 -23.23
N SER A 110 -1.98 -7.35 -23.14
CA SER A 110 -2.02 -6.42 -24.28
C SER A 110 -0.64 -6.15 -24.89
N THR A 111 0.39 -6.04 -24.05
CA THR A 111 1.78 -5.81 -24.49
C THR A 111 2.34 -7.01 -25.24
N HIS A 112 1.98 -8.23 -24.81
CA HIS A 112 2.43 -9.47 -25.44
C HIS A 112 1.81 -9.69 -26.84
N ILE A 113 0.61 -9.16 -27.10
CA ILE A 113 -0.03 -9.24 -28.43
C ILE A 113 0.73 -8.34 -29.42
N ARG A 114 1.09 -7.12 -29.00
CA ARG A 114 1.71 -6.11 -29.87
C ARG A 114 3.14 -6.48 -30.31
N THR A 115 3.94 -7.10 -29.44
CA THR A 115 5.28 -7.59 -29.79
C THR A 115 5.26 -8.81 -30.70
N ARG A 116 4.23 -9.67 -30.58
CA ARG A 116 4.08 -10.84 -31.46
C ARG A 116 3.65 -10.45 -32.88
N THR A 117 2.87 -9.39 -33.05
CA THR A 117 2.48 -8.89 -34.37
C THR A 117 3.62 -8.20 -35.12
N GLN A 118 4.55 -7.54 -34.42
CA GLN A 118 5.71 -6.87 -35.05
C GLN A 118 6.85 -7.82 -35.44
N ALA A 119 6.91 -9.03 -34.88
CA ALA A 119 7.95 -10.02 -35.21
C ALA A 119 7.59 -10.90 -36.43
N VAL A 120 6.43 -10.69 -37.06
CA VAL A 120 5.93 -11.46 -38.22
C VAL A 120 5.80 -10.55 -39.45
N SER A 121 6.49 -9.40 -39.48
CA SER A 121 6.54 -8.48 -40.63
C SER A 121 7.96 -8.31 -41.13
#